data_AF-A0A950AW20-F1
#
_entry.id   AF-A0A950AW20-F1
#
_cell.length_a   1.000
_cell.length_b   1.000
_cell.length_c   1.000
_cell.angle_alpha   90.00
_cell.angle_beta   90.00
_cell.angle_gamma   90.00
#
_symmetry.space_group_name_H-M   'P 1'
#
loop_
_entity.id
_entity.type
_entity.pdbx_description
1 polymer ?
#
loop_
_entity_poly.entity_id
_entity_poly.type
_entity_poly.pdbx_seq_one_letter_code
_entity_poly.pdbx_strand_id
1 'polypeptide(L)'
;MNYSTTRCTTPAAAPRTGRGEGVPRGTPYHTAVPFAALPHDVAADPRLTPTDLRVLAALLYYACSKPTCYPSDAGIADRVHKHPGTVRRCLKRLEDLEYIRREFVTATPANPTGRLIYLLFTAPDWSRPRGRQHLDAGAQVPACSHAPRERTPERRCTPAPERRRTPTPCADERAPRAPAPEAPRAQAHAEEDVIVKKNENLEETAEIDSPSRPRPAVPAAPPATPPEAPSAPIPAPTTTSALPFDLRAIGAAPELKPAPTPPARRYPRFGFNLEELTRVATDTADPILAAEIARRTAPPPPPEPPPAMVPTPALLESLPGRHDLIMAMARRLCEETGDFNVATQRTFEQMATAVASRAVPSSVLLSCWRQAMGPKAEHRGKVLVAAWGREVRDYVTPMRR
;
A
#
# COMPACT_ATOMS: atom_id res chain seq x y z
N MET A 1 -49.68 39.43 -48.33
CA MET A 1 -48.52 40.33 -48.53
C MET A 1 -47.29 39.61 -48.04
N ASN A 2 -46.46 39.11 -48.95
CA ASN A 2 -45.27 38.31 -48.66
C ASN A 2 -44.04 39.21 -48.82
N TYR A 3 -43.26 39.39 -47.74
CA TYR A 3 -42.01 40.13 -47.80
C TYR A 3 -40.86 39.18 -48.17
N SER A 4 -40.26 39.41 -49.33
CA SER A 4 -39.05 38.74 -49.80
C SER A 4 -37.86 39.11 -48.91
N THR A 5 -37.31 38.13 -48.19
CA THR A 5 -36.04 38.27 -47.48
C THR A 5 -34.88 38.08 -48.46
N THR A 6 -34.26 39.17 -48.87
CA THR A 6 -32.99 39.19 -49.61
C THR A 6 -31.86 38.67 -48.72
N ARG A 7 -31.21 37.58 -49.14
CA ARG A 7 -29.97 37.09 -48.51
C ARG A 7 -28.79 37.90 -49.04
N CYS A 8 -28.12 38.66 -48.17
CA CYS A 8 -26.85 39.30 -48.48
C CYS A 8 -25.73 38.26 -48.54
N THR A 9 -25.08 38.15 -49.70
CA THR A 9 -23.91 37.32 -49.95
C THR A 9 -22.70 37.93 -49.25
N THR A 10 -22.10 37.21 -48.29
CA THR A 10 -20.87 37.64 -47.61
C THR A 10 -19.67 37.51 -48.56
N PRO A 11 -18.84 38.55 -48.73
CA PRO A 11 -17.69 38.49 -49.63
C PRO A 11 -16.59 37.58 -49.06
N ALA A 12 -15.95 36.82 -49.96
CA ALA A 12 -14.87 35.89 -49.68
C ALA A 12 -13.66 36.62 -49.04
N ALA A 13 -13.23 36.13 -47.88
CA ALA A 13 -12.07 36.66 -47.19
C ALA A 13 -10.78 36.38 -48.00
N ALA A 14 -10.03 37.44 -48.28
CA ALA A 14 -8.74 37.37 -48.95
C ALA A 14 -7.72 36.52 -48.16
N PRO A 15 -6.83 35.77 -48.84
CA PRO A 15 -5.82 34.96 -48.19
C PRO A 15 -4.82 35.87 -47.45
N ARG A 16 -4.80 35.76 -46.12
CA ARG A 16 -3.83 36.43 -45.26
C ARG A 16 -2.45 35.79 -45.48
N THR A 17 -1.60 36.42 -46.27
CA THR A 17 -0.15 36.21 -46.25
C THR A 17 0.42 36.77 -44.96
N GLY A 18 0.29 35.97 -43.89
CA GLY A 18 0.90 36.24 -42.58
C GLY A 18 2.41 36.08 -42.64
N ARG A 19 3.10 37.17 -42.94
CA ARG A 19 4.53 37.39 -42.64
C ARG A 19 4.69 37.48 -41.12
N GLY A 20 4.67 36.34 -40.45
CA GLY A 20 5.04 36.21 -39.05
C GLY A 20 6.40 35.53 -38.98
N GLU A 21 7.45 36.31 -38.70
CA GLU A 21 8.67 35.83 -38.05
C GLU A 21 8.27 35.25 -36.70
N GLY A 22 7.78 34.01 -36.72
CA GLY A 22 7.63 33.19 -35.54
C GLY A 22 9.02 32.74 -35.13
N VAL A 23 9.74 33.60 -34.40
CA VAL A 23 10.76 33.12 -33.47
C VAL A 23 10.08 32.01 -32.69
N PRO A 24 10.53 30.74 -32.80
CA PRO A 24 9.93 29.67 -32.02
C PRO A 24 10.08 30.09 -30.57
N ARG A 25 8.97 30.49 -29.93
CA ARG A 25 8.90 30.61 -28.48
C ARG A 25 9.40 29.28 -27.99
N GLY A 26 10.63 29.25 -27.51
CA GLY A 26 11.21 28.10 -26.88
C GLY A 26 10.20 27.69 -25.83
N THR A 27 9.49 26.60 -26.10
CA THR A 27 8.93 25.80 -25.03
C THR A 27 10.11 25.66 -24.08
N PRO A 28 9.99 26.11 -22.81
CA PRO A 28 11.07 25.89 -21.87
C PRO A 28 11.37 24.41 -22.01
N TYR A 29 12.57 24.08 -22.49
CA TYR A 29 13.09 22.74 -22.43
C TYR A 29 13.01 22.46 -20.94
N HIS A 30 11.90 21.84 -20.50
CA HIS A 30 11.86 21.14 -19.25
C HIS A 30 13.01 20.17 -19.42
N THR A 31 14.16 20.54 -18.85
CA THR A 31 15.34 19.72 -18.82
C THR A 31 14.83 18.47 -18.16
N ALA A 32 14.51 17.46 -18.98
CA ALA A 32 13.83 16.27 -18.53
C ALA A 32 14.70 15.78 -17.41
N VAL A 33 14.20 15.86 -16.16
CA VAL A 33 14.99 15.50 -14.99
C VAL A 33 15.46 14.10 -15.31
N PRO A 34 16.78 13.88 -15.51
CA PRO A 34 17.24 12.62 -16.03
C PRO A 34 16.83 11.59 -14.99
N PHE A 35 15.83 10.78 -15.32
CA PHE A 35 15.41 9.69 -14.47
C PHE A 35 16.66 8.87 -14.26
N ALA A 36 17.06 8.70 -13.00
CA ALA A 36 18.22 7.91 -12.64
C ALA A 36 17.99 6.49 -13.19
N ALA A 37 18.59 6.21 -14.34
CA ALA A 37 18.36 4.98 -15.08
C ALA A 37 19.34 3.93 -14.58
N LEU A 38 18.83 2.74 -14.26
CA LEU A 38 19.69 1.61 -13.99
C LEU A 38 20.32 1.15 -15.32
N PRO A 39 21.66 1.07 -15.43
CA PRO A 39 22.28 0.60 -16.65
C PRO A 39 21.83 -0.83 -16.99
N HIS A 40 21.59 -1.11 -18.28
CA HIS A 40 21.09 -2.40 -18.74
C HIS A 40 22.00 -3.57 -18.32
N ASP A 41 23.32 -3.35 -18.27
CA ASP A 41 24.29 -4.37 -17.86
C ASP A 41 24.16 -4.78 -16.39
N VAL A 42 23.80 -3.82 -15.52
CA VAL A 42 23.52 -4.07 -14.10
C VAL A 42 22.21 -4.83 -13.97
N ALA A 43 21.17 -4.42 -14.71
CA ALA A 43 19.87 -5.09 -14.70
C ALA A 43 19.93 -6.53 -15.22
N ALA A 44 20.87 -6.83 -16.13
CA ALA A 44 21.07 -8.14 -16.73
C ALA A 44 22.04 -9.04 -15.94
N ASP A 45 22.59 -8.61 -14.80
CA ASP A 45 23.50 -9.45 -14.02
C ASP A 45 22.75 -10.60 -13.32
N PRO A 46 23.00 -11.88 -13.68
CA PRO A 46 22.33 -13.03 -13.07
C PRO A 46 22.70 -13.22 -11.58
N ARG A 47 23.74 -12.55 -11.09
CA ARG A 47 24.18 -12.62 -9.69
C ARG A 47 23.30 -11.79 -8.76
N LEU A 48 22.58 -10.82 -9.30
CA LEU A 48 21.69 -9.96 -8.53
C LEU A 48 20.32 -10.61 -8.39
N THR A 49 19.81 -10.67 -7.17
CA THR A 49 18.42 -11.09 -6.96
C THR A 49 17.48 -9.95 -7.36
N PRO A 50 16.20 -10.25 -7.66
CA PRO A 50 15.20 -9.21 -7.89
C PRO A 50 15.06 -8.23 -6.72
N THR A 51 15.39 -8.65 -5.49
CA THR A 51 15.37 -7.77 -4.31
C THR A 51 16.58 -6.82 -4.31
N ASP A 52 17.76 -7.30 -4.70
CA ASP A 52 18.96 -6.47 -4.82
C ASP A 52 18.76 -5.37 -5.87
N LEU A 53 18.14 -5.70 -7.01
CA LEU A 53 17.78 -4.72 -8.05
C LEU A 53 16.80 -3.65 -7.53
N ARG A 54 15.82 -4.02 -6.70
CA ARG A 54 14.91 -3.03 -6.07
C ARG A 54 15.64 -2.13 -5.07
N VAL A 55 16.61 -2.68 -4.31
CA VAL A 55 17.45 -1.89 -3.41
C VAL A 55 18.32 -0.91 -4.21
N LEU A 56 18.95 -1.34 -5.31
CA LEU A 56 19.69 -0.46 -6.22
C LEU A 56 18.81 0.66 -6.80
N ALA A 57 17.60 0.33 -7.26
CA ALA A 57 16.65 1.33 -7.75
C ALA A 57 16.25 2.34 -6.66
N ALA A 58 16.07 1.89 -5.41
CA ALA A 58 15.83 2.78 -4.28
C ALA A 58 17.04 3.69 -3.99
N LEU A 59 18.27 3.17 -4.08
CA LEU A 59 19.48 3.98 -3.92
C LEU A 59 19.61 5.03 -5.04
N LEU A 60 19.32 4.69 -6.29
CA LEU A 60 19.27 5.64 -7.41
C LEU A 60 18.21 6.73 -7.20
N TYR A 61 17.07 6.38 -6.61
CA TYR A 61 16.05 7.37 -6.23
C TYR A 61 16.58 8.37 -5.19
N TYR A 62 17.34 7.93 -4.18
CA TYR A 62 17.94 8.83 -3.19
C TYR A 62 19.14 9.62 -3.71
N ALA A 63 19.92 9.03 -4.61
CA ALA A 63 21.11 9.65 -5.19
C ALA A 63 20.76 10.66 -6.30
N CYS A 64 19.61 10.48 -6.96
CA CYS A 64 19.23 11.21 -8.17
C CYS A 64 20.35 11.11 -9.23
N SER A 65 21.01 12.22 -9.55
CA SER A 65 22.15 12.27 -10.49
C SER A 65 23.53 12.16 -9.81
N LYS A 66 23.59 12.06 -8.48
CA LYS A 66 24.84 12.03 -7.73
C LYS A 66 25.38 10.59 -7.65
N PRO A 67 26.71 10.40 -7.59
CA PRO A 67 27.31 9.08 -7.37
C PRO A 67 27.22 8.64 -5.90
N THR A 68 26.71 9.49 -5.00
CA THR A 68 26.65 9.22 -3.56
C THR A 68 25.26 9.52 -2.98
N CYS A 69 24.89 8.77 -1.95
CA CYS A 69 23.69 9.01 -1.16
C CYS A 69 23.86 8.52 0.29
N TYR A 70 22.99 8.96 1.19
CA TYR A 70 23.05 8.62 2.62
C TYR A 70 21.68 8.24 3.23
N PRO A 71 20.85 7.40 2.58
CA PRO A 71 19.58 6.99 3.15
C PRO A 71 19.77 6.07 4.37
N SER A 72 18.84 6.14 5.32
CA SER A 72 18.75 5.19 6.44
C SER A 72 18.26 3.82 5.97
N ASP A 73 18.59 2.74 6.69
CA ASP A 73 18.08 1.39 6.39
C ASP A 73 16.55 1.34 6.40
N ALA A 74 15.93 2.08 7.33
CA ALA A 74 14.48 2.19 7.43
C ALA A 74 13.88 2.86 6.18
N GLY A 75 14.46 3.97 5.71
CA GLY A 75 13.98 4.64 4.50
C GLY A 75 14.06 3.76 3.25
N ILE A 76 15.16 3.01 3.09
CA ILE A 76 15.29 2.02 2.01
C ILE A 76 14.25 0.90 2.19
N ALA A 77 14.09 0.39 3.40
CA ALA A 77 13.17 -0.70 3.73
C ALA A 77 11.70 -0.35 3.41
N ASP A 78 11.28 0.85 3.80
CA ASP A 78 9.95 1.37 3.53
C ASP A 78 9.69 1.48 2.02
N ARG A 79 10.68 1.97 1.27
CA ARG A 79 10.55 2.15 -0.19
C ARG A 79 10.56 0.84 -0.97
N VAL A 80 11.31 -0.15 -0.50
CA VAL A 80 11.40 -1.47 -1.15
C VAL A 80 10.28 -2.42 -0.65
N HIS A 81 9.51 -2.01 0.36
CA HIS A 81 8.53 -2.82 1.08
C HIS A 81 9.12 -4.13 1.61
N LYS A 82 10.25 -4.01 2.32
CA LYS A 82 10.98 -5.14 2.92
C LYS A 82 11.43 -4.81 4.34
N HIS A 83 11.67 -5.84 5.14
CA HIS A 83 12.21 -5.66 6.49
C HIS A 83 13.64 -5.07 6.45
N PRO A 84 14.03 -4.16 7.38
CA PRO A 84 15.37 -3.57 7.41
C PRO A 84 16.52 -4.58 7.45
N GLY A 85 16.34 -5.72 8.13
CA GLY A 85 17.32 -6.80 8.15
C GLY A 85 17.57 -7.47 6.78
N THR A 86 16.58 -7.44 5.88
CA THR A 86 16.76 -7.90 4.49
C THR A 86 17.53 -6.88 3.69
N VAL A 87 17.22 -5.58 3.85
CA VAL A 87 17.98 -4.49 3.22
C VAL A 87 19.45 -4.55 3.63
N ARG A 88 19.77 -4.74 4.92
CA ARG A 88 21.16 -4.88 5.39
C ARG A 88 21.90 -6.04 4.71
N ARG A 89 21.24 -7.18 4.52
CA ARG A 89 21.80 -8.35 3.82
C ARG A 89 22.02 -8.05 2.33
N CYS A 90 21.06 -7.40 1.68
CA CYS A 90 21.20 -6.96 0.28
C CYS A 90 22.33 -5.93 0.11
N LEU A 91 22.42 -4.92 0.98
CA LEU A 91 23.50 -3.93 0.94
C LEU A 91 24.88 -4.58 1.13
N LYS A 92 25.00 -5.54 2.05
CA LYS A 92 26.24 -6.32 2.21
C LYS A 92 26.58 -7.09 0.93
N ARG A 93 25.61 -7.78 0.34
CA ARG A 93 25.82 -8.52 -0.92
C ARG A 93 26.19 -7.60 -2.09
N LEU A 94 25.56 -6.43 -2.20
CA LEU A 94 25.88 -5.44 -3.23
C LEU A 94 27.29 -4.85 -3.06
N GLU A 95 27.75 -4.74 -1.81
CA GLU A 95 29.12 -4.37 -1.48
C GLU A 95 30.12 -5.48 -1.81
N ASP A 96 29.78 -6.74 -1.48
CA ASP A 96 30.59 -7.93 -1.84
C ASP A 96 30.72 -8.10 -3.37
N LEU A 97 29.75 -7.60 -4.13
CA LEU A 97 29.74 -7.60 -5.60
C LEU A 97 30.30 -6.31 -6.21
N GLU A 98 30.83 -5.39 -5.40
CA GLU A 98 31.46 -4.13 -5.86
C GLU A 98 30.51 -3.23 -6.68
N TYR A 99 29.19 -3.34 -6.45
CA TYR A 99 28.21 -2.40 -7.00
C TYR A 99 28.12 -1.12 -6.16
N ILE A 100 28.30 -1.26 -4.85
CA ILE A 100 28.29 -0.14 -3.91
C ILE A 100 29.50 -0.22 -2.98
N ARG A 101 29.87 0.90 -2.39
CA ARG A 101 30.83 0.97 -1.28
C ARG A 101 30.23 1.77 -0.15
N ARG A 102 30.32 1.26 1.09
CA ARG A 102 29.82 1.97 2.28
C ARG A 102 31.00 2.56 3.05
N GLU A 103 30.86 3.83 3.43
CA GLU A 103 31.82 4.53 4.25
C GLU A 103 31.11 5.14 5.46
N PHE A 104 31.73 5.06 6.63
CA PHE A 104 31.23 5.70 7.84
C PHE A 104 31.92 7.04 7.98
N VAL A 105 31.14 8.11 7.90
CA VAL A 105 31.59 9.50 8.01
C VAL A 105 31.05 10.06 9.31
N THR A 106 31.77 10.98 9.95
CA THR A 106 31.28 11.69 11.13
C THR A 106 29.89 12.27 10.85
N ALA A 107 28.93 11.99 11.73
CA ALA A 107 27.56 12.45 11.56
C ALA A 107 27.54 13.98 11.50
N THR A 108 26.97 14.51 10.43
CA THR A 108 26.77 15.95 10.24
C THR A 108 25.28 16.25 10.27
N PRO A 109 24.84 17.49 10.52
CA PRO A 109 23.43 17.84 10.42
C PRO A 109 22.79 17.49 9.06
N ALA A 110 23.59 17.51 7.98
CA ALA A 110 23.16 17.09 6.65
C ALA A 110 23.12 15.57 6.48
N ASN A 111 23.99 14.81 7.14
CA ASN A 111 24.00 13.36 7.17
C ASN A 111 23.93 12.83 8.62
N PRO A 112 22.74 12.78 9.22
CA PRO A 112 22.59 12.35 10.61
C PRO A 112 22.87 10.87 10.81
N THR A 113 22.88 10.07 9.72
CA THR A 113 23.15 8.63 9.83
C THR A 113 24.64 8.31 9.92
N GLY A 114 25.53 9.26 9.60
CA GLY A 114 26.97 9.03 9.56
C GLY A 114 27.39 7.97 8.55
N ARG A 115 26.53 7.66 7.56
CA ARG A 115 26.78 6.64 6.55
C ARG A 115 26.71 7.26 5.17
N LEU A 116 27.72 7.01 4.35
CA LEU A 116 27.77 7.42 2.96
C LEU A 116 27.86 6.18 2.07
N ILE A 117 27.01 6.10 1.05
CA ILE A 117 26.96 4.99 0.11
C ILE A 117 27.37 5.53 -1.26
N TYR A 118 28.46 5.00 -1.80
CA TYR A 118 28.96 5.29 -3.14
C TYR A 118 28.40 4.26 -4.13
N LEU A 119 27.85 4.74 -5.26
CA LEU A 119 27.31 3.93 -6.35
C LEU A 119 28.39 3.72 -7.41
N LEU A 120 29.20 2.68 -7.26
CA LEU A 120 30.40 2.46 -8.08
C LEU A 120 30.05 2.31 -9.57
N PHE A 121 28.92 1.68 -9.89
CA PHE A 121 28.45 1.49 -11.27
C PHE A 121 28.06 2.76 -12.02
N THR A 122 27.98 3.91 -11.33
CA THR A 122 27.74 5.21 -11.99
C THR A 122 29.02 5.90 -12.45
N ALA A 123 30.18 5.39 -12.03
CA ALA A 123 31.46 5.93 -12.46
C ALA A 123 31.74 5.51 -13.92
N PRO A 124 32.23 6.43 -14.78
CA PRO A 124 32.47 6.14 -16.20
C PRO A 124 33.57 5.08 -16.41
N ASP A 125 34.45 4.92 -15.43
CA ASP A 125 35.56 3.98 -15.38
C ASP A 125 35.21 2.67 -14.63
N TRP A 126 33.94 2.48 -14.24
CA TRP A 126 33.53 1.28 -13.53
C TRP A 126 33.71 0.05 -14.41
N SER A 127 34.76 -0.70 -14.09
CA SER A 127 35.01 -2.01 -14.67
C SER A 127 34.04 -2.99 -14.04
N ARG A 128 33.12 -3.54 -14.85
CA ARG A 128 32.19 -4.57 -14.39
C ARG A 128 32.99 -5.64 -13.63
N PRO A 129 32.63 -5.95 -12.37
CA PRO A 129 33.31 -6.98 -11.61
C PRO A 129 33.22 -8.23 -12.47
N ARG A 130 34.38 -8.69 -12.97
CA ARG A 130 34.50 -9.92 -13.76
C ARG A 130 34.30 -11.03 -12.77
N GLY A 131 33.04 -11.20 -12.41
CA GLY A 131 32.77 -11.74 -11.11
C GLY A 131 33.33 -13.16 -11.10
N ARG A 132 34.14 -13.49 -10.08
CA ARG A 132 34.90 -14.75 -9.93
C ARG A 132 34.44 -15.85 -10.89
N GLN A 133 34.86 -15.76 -12.15
CA GLN A 133 34.76 -16.86 -13.08
C GLN A 133 36.06 -17.60 -12.81
N HIS A 134 35.95 -18.76 -12.16
CA HIS A 134 37.03 -19.73 -12.11
C HIS A 134 38.38 -19.24 -11.56
N LEU A 135 38.49 -19.15 -10.23
CA LEU A 135 39.76 -19.53 -9.56
C LEU A 135 39.84 -21.05 -9.33
N ASP A 136 39.02 -21.83 -10.04
CA ASP A 136 39.11 -23.29 -10.16
C ASP A 136 40.08 -23.73 -11.28
N ALA A 137 40.89 -22.81 -11.83
CA ALA A 137 42.00 -23.16 -12.71
C ALA A 137 43.29 -23.37 -11.89
N GLY A 138 43.41 -24.48 -11.17
CA GLY A 138 44.74 -25.00 -10.80
C GLY A 138 44.93 -25.70 -9.46
N ALA A 139 43.97 -25.67 -8.53
CA ALA A 139 44.04 -26.55 -7.35
C ALA A 139 43.46 -27.92 -7.72
N GLN A 140 44.31 -28.80 -8.27
CA GLN A 140 44.02 -30.23 -8.35
C GLN A 140 43.67 -30.73 -6.94
N VAL A 141 42.37 -30.91 -6.69
CA VAL A 141 41.91 -31.73 -5.57
C VAL A 141 42.36 -33.15 -5.90
N PRO A 142 43.22 -33.79 -5.08
CA PRO A 142 43.60 -35.19 -5.33
C PRO A 142 42.34 -36.04 -5.34
N ALA A 143 42.23 -36.87 -6.38
CA ALA A 143 41.14 -37.78 -6.62
C ALA A 143 40.76 -38.53 -5.32
N CYS A 144 39.61 -38.17 -4.74
CA CYS A 144 38.94 -39.05 -3.80
C CYS A 144 38.42 -40.24 -4.62
N SER A 145 39.14 -41.36 -4.48
CA SER A 145 38.72 -42.66 -4.94
C SER A 145 37.31 -42.97 -4.45
N HIS A 146 36.40 -43.16 -5.40
CA HIS A 146 35.11 -43.76 -5.16
C HIS A 146 35.31 -45.20 -4.68
N ALA A 147 35.27 -45.40 -3.36
CA ALA A 147 34.92 -46.70 -2.81
C ALA A 147 33.41 -46.91 -3.00
N PRO A 148 32.97 -48.08 -3.52
CA PRO A 148 31.57 -48.37 -3.75
C PRO A 148 30.86 -48.54 -2.40
N ARG A 149 29.92 -47.64 -2.11
CA ARG A 149 29.13 -47.70 -0.88
C ARG A 149 28.02 -48.72 -1.06
N GLU A 150 28.19 -49.87 -0.42
CA GLU A 150 27.22 -50.97 -0.37
C GLU A 150 25.84 -50.48 0.10
N ARG A 151 24.82 -50.96 -0.63
CA ARG A 151 23.40 -50.86 -0.28
C ARG A 151 23.16 -51.51 1.07
N THR A 152 22.72 -50.73 2.06
CA THR A 152 22.07 -51.26 3.26
C THR A 152 20.56 -51.09 3.12
N PRO A 153 19.74 -52.12 3.43
CA PRO A 153 18.31 -52.11 3.17
C PRO A 153 17.51 -51.39 4.27
N GLU A 154 16.37 -50.85 3.85
CA GLU A 154 15.13 -50.61 4.60
C GLU A 154 15.21 -50.69 6.13
N ARG A 155 15.26 -49.52 6.79
CA ARG A 155 14.79 -49.39 8.18
C ARG A 155 13.42 -48.72 8.20
N ARG A 156 12.45 -49.53 8.58
CA ARG A 156 11.07 -49.21 8.93
C ARG A 156 10.96 -47.92 9.74
N CYS A 157 9.99 -47.09 9.33
CA CYS A 157 9.38 -46.07 10.16
C CYS A 157 8.96 -46.68 11.50
N THR A 158 9.52 -46.16 12.60
CA THR A 158 8.97 -46.28 13.94
C THR A 158 8.54 -44.89 14.41
N PRO A 159 7.36 -44.74 15.03
CA PRO A 159 6.89 -43.47 15.55
C PRO A 159 7.71 -43.08 16.79
N ALA A 160 8.22 -41.85 16.79
CA ALA A 160 8.98 -41.31 17.92
C ALA A 160 8.07 -41.12 19.15
N PRO A 161 8.51 -41.53 20.35
CA PRO A 161 7.74 -41.30 21.57
C PRO A 161 7.80 -39.83 21.98
N GLU A 162 6.63 -39.34 22.34
CA GLU A 162 6.29 -38.05 22.90
C GLU A 162 7.15 -37.73 24.14
N ARG A 163 8.25 -37.00 23.93
CA ARG A 163 9.05 -36.46 25.04
C ARG A 163 8.35 -35.24 25.62
N ARG A 164 7.63 -35.49 26.73
CA ARG A 164 7.29 -34.50 27.76
C ARG A 164 8.50 -33.62 28.05
N ARG A 165 8.41 -32.34 27.68
CA ARG A 165 9.32 -31.31 28.20
C ARG A 165 8.73 -30.82 29.53
N THR A 166 9.34 -31.28 30.61
CA THR A 166 9.24 -30.66 31.94
C THR A 166 9.66 -29.20 31.88
N PRO A 167 8.96 -28.28 32.58
CA PRO A 167 9.39 -26.90 32.71
C PRO A 167 10.64 -26.85 33.58
N THR A 168 11.69 -26.21 33.06
CA THR A 168 12.88 -25.83 33.81
C THR A 168 12.47 -24.84 34.90
N PRO A 169 12.74 -25.10 36.19
CA PRO A 169 12.50 -24.12 37.25
C PRO A 169 13.49 -22.98 37.12
N CYS A 170 12.98 -21.74 37.16
CA CYS A 170 13.77 -20.52 37.22
C CYS A 170 14.63 -20.52 38.48
N ALA A 171 15.94 -20.67 38.30
CA ALA A 171 16.91 -20.31 39.32
C ALA A 171 16.99 -18.78 39.40
N ASP A 172 16.57 -18.32 40.56
CA ASP A 172 16.90 -17.05 41.19
C ASP A 172 18.43 -16.94 41.31
N GLU A 173 19.08 -15.97 40.66
CA GLU A 173 20.39 -15.47 41.11
C GLU A 173 20.78 -14.12 40.45
N ARG A 174 20.81 -13.10 41.32
CA ARG A 174 21.74 -11.97 41.36
C ARG A 174 21.81 -11.01 40.15
N ALA A 175 21.13 -9.89 40.35
CA ALA A 175 21.48 -8.59 39.82
C ALA A 175 22.96 -8.22 40.09
N PRO A 176 23.74 -7.79 39.08
CA PRO A 176 24.93 -6.99 39.34
C PRO A 176 24.52 -5.56 39.69
N ARG A 177 24.93 -5.14 40.89
CA ARG A 177 24.81 -3.78 41.44
C ARG A 177 25.40 -2.75 40.47
N ALA A 178 24.65 -1.67 40.28
CA ALA A 178 25.14 -0.41 39.72
C ALA A 178 26.25 0.18 40.61
N PRO A 179 27.36 0.69 40.05
CA PRO A 179 28.27 1.54 40.80
C PRO A 179 27.65 2.93 41.00
N ALA A 180 27.77 3.42 42.24
CA ALA A 180 27.30 4.72 42.73
C ALA A 180 28.05 5.90 42.06
N PRO A 181 27.45 7.11 42.06
CA PRO A 181 28.07 8.30 41.49
C PRO A 181 29.13 8.89 42.44
N GLU A 182 30.37 9.01 41.96
CA GLU A 182 31.39 9.88 42.56
C GLU A 182 31.29 11.29 41.98
N ALA A 183 31.22 12.27 42.87
CA ALA A 183 31.54 13.67 42.62
C ALA A 183 32.47 14.14 43.76
N PRO A 184 33.12 15.31 43.67
CA PRO A 184 33.85 15.90 42.54
C PRO A 184 35.31 16.19 42.94
N ARG A 185 36.24 16.28 41.98
CA ARG A 185 37.57 16.89 42.22
C ARG A 185 37.85 18.01 41.23
N ALA A 186 38.07 19.18 41.80
CA ALA A 186 38.43 20.43 41.17
C ALA A 186 39.85 20.42 40.58
N GLN A 187 40.02 21.16 39.48
CA GLN A 187 41.17 22.01 39.06
C GLN A 187 40.86 22.46 37.62
N ALA A 188 40.44 23.70 37.36
CA ALA A 188 41.19 24.98 37.30
C ALA A 188 41.86 25.24 35.94
N HIS A 189 41.62 26.47 35.43
CA HIS A 189 42.16 27.17 34.24
C HIS A 189 41.49 26.82 32.89
N ALA A 190 41.12 27.75 32.01
CA ALA A 190 41.02 29.22 31.98
C ALA A 190 40.18 29.61 30.73
N GLU A 191 39.45 30.73 30.80
CA GLU A 191 39.16 31.78 29.78
C GLU A 191 38.85 31.35 28.31
N GLU A 192 37.77 31.73 27.63
CA GLU A 192 37.25 33.08 27.33
C GLU A 192 35.75 33.08 26.90
N ASP A 193 35.07 34.19 27.27
CA ASP A 193 34.01 34.97 26.58
C ASP A 193 32.77 34.28 25.94
N VAL A 194 31.59 34.37 26.57
CA VAL A 194 30.62 35.51 26.52
C VAL A 194 30.04 35.79 25.12
N ILE A 195 28.88 35.20 24.79
CA ILE A 195 27.72 35.94 24.26
C ILE A 195 26.43 35.43 24.88
N VAL A 196 25.80 36.33 25.62
CA VAL A 196 24.48 36.28 26.25
C VAL A 196 23.38 36.30 25.19
N LYS A 197 22.46 35.32 25.21
CA LYS A 197 21.03 35.55 24.92
C LYS A 197 20.14 34.76 25.87
N LYS A 198 19.86 35.47 26.96
CA LYS A 198 18.76 35.32 27.92
C LYS A 198 17.42 35.17 27.18
N ASN A 199 16.67 34.12 27.50
CA ASN A 199 15.22 34.07 27.37
C ASN A 199 14.69 33.31 28.59
N GLU A 200 14.66 34.02 29.70
CA GLU A 200 13.76 33.73 30.81
C GLU A 200 12.35 34.13 30.36
N ASN A 201 11.40 33.21 30.44
CA ASN A 201 10.07 33.59 30.89
C ASN A 201 9.52 32.46 31.76
N LEU A 202 9.62 32.67 33.07
CA LEU A 202 8.75 32.08 34.07
C LEU A 202 7.36 32.68 33.89
N GLU A 203 6.33 31.85 33.99
CA GLU A 203 5.11 32.10 34.77
C GLU A 203 4.38 30.74 34.82
N GLU A 204 4.42 30.02 35.93
CA GLU A 204 3.71 30.25 37.21
C GLU A 204 2.37 29.50 37.24
N THR A 205 2.44 28.40 38.00
CA THR A 205 1.42 27.72 38.80
C THR A 205 -0.01 28.29 38.82
N ALA A 206 -0.97 27.42 38.48
CA ALA A 206 -2.28 27.39 39.14
C ALA A 206 -2.76 25.94 39.29
N GLU A 207 -2.43 25.41 40.48
CA GLU A 207 -3.01 24.24 41.12
C GLU A 207 -4.49 24.55 41.44
N ILE A 208 -5.43 23.93 40.72
CA ILE A 208 -6.86 24.00 41.04
C ILE A 208 -7.29 22.67 41.62
N ASP A 209 -7.27 22.68 42.95
CA ASP A 209 -7.97 21.82 43.89
C ASP A 209 -9.43 21.57 43.45
N SER A 210 -9.80 20.30 43.30
CA SER A 210 -11.16 19.87 42.93
C SER A 210 -11.90 19.40 44.19
N PRO A 211 -12.84 20.18 44.74
CA PRO A 211 -13.62 19.72 45.88
C PRO A 211 -14.64 18.66 45.44
N SER A 212 -14.59 17.55 46.16
CA SER A 212 -15.57 16.46 46.16
C SER A 212 -16.99 17.00 46.32
N ARG A 213 -17.84 16.80 45.32
CA ARG A 213 -19.28 17.04 45.43
C ARG A 213 -19.98 15.80 46.02
N PRO A 214 -20.80 15.95 47.07
CA PRO A 214 -21.57 14.84 47.64
C PRO A 214 -22.73 14.44 46.72
N ARG A 215 -22.91 13.12 46.58
CA ARG A 215 -24.09 12.47 45.99
C ARG A 215 -25.36 12.86 46.75
N PRO A 216 -26.40 13.41 46.10
CA PRO A 216 -27.75 13.35 46.65
C PRO A 216 -28.34 11.96 46.40
N ALA A 217 -28.70 11.28 47.48
CA ALA A 217 -29.57 10.11 47.46
C ALA A 217 -30.98 10.54 47.01
N VAL A 218 -31.50 9.91 45.96
CA VAL A 218 -32.91 10.00 45.57
C VAL A 218 -33.54 8.61 45.74
N PRO A 219 -34.63 8.50 46.52
CA PRO A 219 -35.27 7.24 46.84
C PRO A 219 -36.13 6.70 45.70
N ALA A 220 -36.31 5.38 45.72
CA ALA A 220 -37.16 4.60 44.84
C ALA A 220 -38.66 4.85 45.08
N ALA A 221 -39.43 4.98 44.01
CA ALA A 221 -40.86 4.70 43.97
C ALA A 221 -41.29 4.33 42.52
N PRO A 222 -42.07 3.24 42.30
CA PRO A 222 -42.63 2.85 40.99
C PRO A 222 -44.14 3.21 40.88
N PRO A 223 -44.88 2.73 39.88
CA PRO A 223 -45.03 3.27 38.53
C PRO A 223 -46.44 3.89 38.32
N ALA A 224 -46.56 4.92 37.47
CA ALA A 224 -47.85 5.43 37.03
C ALA A 224 -47.98 5.31 35.50
N THR A 225 -48.93 4.49 35.09
CA THR A 225 -49.47 4.31 33.74
C THR A 225 -50.05 5.63 33.22
N PRO A 226 -49.69 6.10 32.01
CA PRO A 226 -50.47 7.13 31.33
C PRO A 226 -51.58 6.50 30.46
N PRO A 227 -52.76 7.12 30.38
CA PRO A 227 -53.91 6.62 29.64
C PRO A 227 -53.76 6.82 28.12
N GLU A 228 -54.29 5.82 27.43
CA GLU A 228 -54.63 5.75 26.01
C GLU A 228 -55.43 6.98 25.56
N ALA A 229 -54.88 7.72 24.60
CA ALA A 229 -55.57 8.82 23.91
C ALA A 229 -55.87 8.42 22.46
N PRO A 230 -57.07 8.75 21.94
CA PRO A 230 -57.58 8.22 20.68
C PRO A 230 -56.92 8.81 19.44
N SER A 231 -56.69 7.92 18.47
CA SER A 231 -56.23 8.17 17.10
C SER A 231 -56.99 9.31 16.42
N ALA A 232 -56.26 10.36 16.06
CA ALA A 232 -56.69 11.34 15.06
C ALA A 232 -56.26 10.89 13.65
N PRO A 233 -57.11 11.06 12.62
CA PRO A 233 -56.79 10.66 11.25
C PRO A 233 -55.75 11.62 10.64
N ILE A 234 -54.67 11.04 10.10
CA ILE A 234 -53.64 11.75 9.35
C ILE A 234 -54.24 12.17 7.99
N PRO A 235 -54.26 13.48 7.62
CA PRO A 235 -54.66 13.91 6.29
C PRO A 235 -53.57 13.56 5.25
N ALA A 236 -54.02 13.10 4.08
CA ALA A 236 -53.17 12.76 2.93
C ALA A 236 -52.31 13.95 2.48
N PRO A 237 -51.07 13.73 2.01
CA PRO A 237 -50.28 14.79 1.41
C PRO A 237 -50.86 15.18 0.05
N THR A 238 -51.33 16.42 -0.03
CA THR A 238 -51.75 17.09 -1.26
C THR A 238 -50.56 17.23 -2.20
N THR A 239 -50.59 16.49 -3.31
CA THR A 239 -49.73 16.71 -4.48
C THR A 239 -49.99 18.12 -5.00
N THR A 240 -49.03 19.04 -4.86
CA THR A 240 -49.16 20.40 -5.36
C THR A 240 -47.88 20.84 -6.04
N SER A 241 -48.10 21.37 -7.25
CA SER A 241 -47.23 22.26 -8.02
C SER A 241 -46.16 21.61 -8.90
N ALA A 242 -46.62 21.33 -10.12
CA ALA A 242 -45.83 21.36 -11.33
C ALA A 242 -45.19 22.74 -11.52
N LEU A 243 -43.86 22.76 -11.61
CA LEU A 243 -43.13 23.81 -12.32
C LEU A 243 -42.71 23.24 -13.70
N PRO A 244 -43.09 23.87 -14.81
CA PRO A 244 -42.57 23.51 -16.12
C PRO A 244 -41.16 24.10 -16.28
N PHE A 245 -40.14 23.37 -15.85
CA PHE A 245 -38.76 23.66 -16.26
C PHE A 245 -38.54 23.05 -17.63
N ASP A 246 -38.68 23.88 -18.66
CA ASP A 246 -38.44 23.50 -20.06
C ASP A 246 -36.93 23.37 -20.32
N LEU A 247 -36.41 22.15 -20.15
CA LEU A 247 -35.02 21.77 -20.43
C LEU A 247 -34.71 21.62 -21.93
N ARG A 248 -35.62 21.99 -22.84
CA ARG A 248 -35.35 21.92 -24.30
C ARG A 248 -34.46 23.02 -24.86
N ALA A 249 -34.01 23.98 -24.04
CA ALA A 249 -33.16 25.09 -24.50
C ALA A 249 -31.65 24.88 -24.28
N ILE A 250 -31.21 23.73 -23.74
CA ILE A 250 -29.78 23.40 -23.73
C ILE A 250 -29.46 22.75 -25.07
N GLY A 251 -28.94 23.57 -25.98
CA GLY A 251 -28.54 23.16 -27.32
C GLY A 251 -27.73 21.87 -27.31
N ALA A 252 -28.06 21.00 -28.26
CA ALA A 252 -27.37 19.75 -28.53
C ALA A 252 -25.86 19.97 -28.47
N ALA A 253 -25.21 19.38 -27.46
CA ALA A 253 -23.76 19.32 -27.41
C ALA A 253 -23.28 18.70 -28.74
N PRO A 254 -22.33 19.33 -29.44
CA PRO A 254 -21.84 18.81 -30.70
C PRO A 254 -21.37 17.38 -30.49
N GLU A 255 -21.96 16.47 -31.25
CA GLU A 255 -21.65 15.05 -31.29
C GLU A 255 -20.17 14.91 -31.67
N LEU A 256 -19.32 14.85 -30.65
CA LEU A 256 -17.90 14.58 -30.77
C LEU A 256 -17.78 13.16 -31.35
N LYS A 257 -17.64 13.07 -32.67
CA LYS A 257 -17.24 11.84 -33.35
C LYS A 257 -16.06 11.26 -32.58
N PRO A 258 -16.19 10.09 -31.94
CA PRO A 258 -15.08 9.48 -31.22
C PRO A 258 -13.93 9.33 -32.21
N ALA A 259 -12.76 9.85 -31.83
CA ALA A 259 -11.55 9.69 -32.62
C ALA A 259 -11.38 8.20 -32.96
N PRO A 260 -11.01 7.86 -34.22
CA PRO A 260 -10.87 6.48 -34.63
C PRO A 260 -9.90 5.78 -33.67
N THR A 261 -10.44 4.81 -32.92
CA THR A 261 -9.65 4.01 -31.99
C THR A 261 -8.51 3.41 -32.78
N PRO A 262 -7.23 3.66 -32.42
CA PRO A 262 -6.11 3.07 -33.15
C PRO A 262 -6.31 1.56 -33.18
N PRO A 263 -6.10 0.90 -34.33
CA PRO A 263 -6.33 -0.53 -34.47
C PRO A 263 -5.51 -1.22 -33.37
N ALA A 264 -6.20 -1.87 -32.43
CA ALA A 264 -5.57 -2.59 -31.36
C ALA A 264 -4.52 -3.51 -31.98
N ARG A 265 -3.24 -3.31 -31.61
CA ARG A 265 -2.14 -4.15 -32.08
C ARG A 265 -2.48 -5.60 -31.74
N ARG A 266 -2.98 -6.33 -32.72
CA ARG A 266 -3.23 -7.76 -32.62
C ARG A 266 -1.86 -8.42 -32.61
N TYR A 267 -1.31 -8.63 -31.42
CA TYR A 267 -0.22 -9.59 -31.26
C TYR A 267 -0.73 -10.92 -31.82
N PRO A 268 0.05 -11.61 -32.68
CA PRO A 268 -0.33 -12.93 -33.16
C PRO A 268 -0.52 -13.82 -31.93
N ARG A 269 -1.78 -14.15 -31.64
CA ARG A 269 -2.11 -15.07 -30.56
C ARG A 269 -1.59 -16.44 -30.98
N PHE A 270 -0.48 -16.87 -30.40
CA PHE A 270 -0.05 -18.26 -30.46
C PHE A 270 -1.14 -19.11 -29.78
N GLY A 271 -1.95 -19.80 -30.57
CA GLY A 271 -2.97 -20.74 -30.09
C GLY A 271 -3.91 -21.19 -31.20
N PHE A 272 -4.37 -22.44 -31.12
CA PHE A 272 -5.37 -23.00 -32.03
C PHE A 272 -6.64 -22.14 -32.04
N ASN A 273 -7.18 -21.92 -33.24
CA ASN A 273 -8.52 -21.34 -33.37
C ASN A 273 -9.57 -22.33 -32.80
N LEU A 274 -10.80 -21.89 -32.54
CA LEU A 274 -11.81 -22.74 -31.88
C LEU A 274 -12.14 -23.99 -32.73
N GLU A 275 -12.13 -23.87 -34.06
CA GLU A 275 -12.43 -24.97 -34.99
C GLU A 275 -11.32 -26.02 -34.98
N GLU A 276 -10.06 -25.60 -35.06
CA GLU A 276 -8.86 -26.44 -34.93
C GLU A 276 -8.82 -27.12 -33.56
N LEU A 277 -9.10 -26.37 -32.48
CA LEU A 277 -9.15 -26.93 -31.12
C LEU A 277 -10.23 -28.01 -31.02
N THR A 278 -11.41 -27.78 -31.64
CA THR A 278 -12.52 -28.74 -31.67
C THR A 278 -12.13 -30.00 -32.44
N ARG A 279 -11.49 -29.85 -33.60
CA ARG A 279 -11.02 -30.98 -34.41
C ARG A 279 -9.96 -31.81 -33.67
N VAL A 280 -8.96 -31.15 -33.08
CA VAL A 280 -7.91 -31.87 -32.33
C VAL A 280 -8.51 -32.57 -31.11
N ALA A 281 -9.46 -31.94 -30.41
CA ALA A 281 -10.14 -32.57 -29.27
C ALA A 281 -10.96 -33.80 -29.68
N THR A 282 -11.65 -33.78 -30.83
CA THR A 282 -12.38 -34.95 -31.33
C THR A 282 -11.46 -36.07 -31.77
N ASP A 283 -10.33 -35.75 -32.42
CA ASP A 283 -9.38 -36.74 -32.93
C ASP A 283 -8.59 -37.42 -31.80
N THR A 284 -8.29 -36.69 -30.72
CA THR A 284 -7.47 -37.19 -29.60
C THR A 284 -8.28 -37.68 -28.41
N ALA A 285 -9.56 -37.30 -28.30
CA ALA A 285 -10.41 -37.52 -27.14
C ALA A 285 -9.79 -37.03 -25.80
N ASP A 286 -8.95 -36.00 -25.83
CA ASP A 286 -8.29 -35.44 -24.65
C ASP A 286 -9.29 -34.64 -23.77
N PRO A 287 -9.52 -35.03 -22.49
CA PRO A 287 -10.44 -34.31 -21.60
C PRO A 287 -10.02 -32.86 -21.31
N ILE A 288 -8.73 -32.54 -21.41
CA ILE A 288 -8.22 -31.17 -21.19
C ILE A 288 -8.66 -30.26 -22.34
N LEU A 289 -8.61 -30.75 -23.59
CA LEU A 289 -9.06 -29.99 -24.76
C LEU A 289 -10.58 -29.83 -24.77
N ALA A 290 -11.33 -30.87 -24.36
CA ALA A 290 -12.78 -30.77 -24.18
C ALA A 290 -13.16 -29.70 -23.14
N ALA A 291 -12.45 -29.64 -22.02
CA ALA A 291 -12.65 -28.60 -21.00
C ALA A 291 -12.29 -27.19 -21.51
N GLU A 292 -11.23 -27.06 -22.32
CA GLU A 292 -10.86 -25.79 -22.95
C GLU A 292 -11.91 -25.33 -23.98
N ILE A 293 -12.46 -26.24 -24.78
CA ILE A 293 -13.59 -25.94 -25.68
C ILE A 293 -14.77 -25.45 -24.86
N ALA A 294 -15.18 -26.20 -23.84
CA ALA A 294 -16.29 -25.82 -22.97
C ALA A 294 -16.06 -24.44 -22.33
N ARG A 295 -14.83 -24.12 -21.92
CA ARG A 295 -14.47 -22.80 -21.37
C ARG A 295 -14.59 -21.69 -22.41
N ARG A 296 -14.21 -21.94 -23.67
CA ARG A 296 -14.26 -20.95 -24.75
C ARG A 296 -15.65 -20.76 -25.35
N THR A 297 -16.48 -21.80 -25.31
CA THR A 297 -17.87 -21.77 -25.81
C THR A 297 -18.87 -21.40 -24.74
N ALA A 298 -18.49 -21.44 -23.45
CA ALA A 298 -19.32 -20.94 -22.38
C ALA A 298 -19.70 -19.47 -22.66
N PRO A 299 -20.99 -19.11 -22.54
CA PRO A 299 -21.38 -17.71 -22.61
C PRO A 299 -20.57 -16.92 -21.58
N PRO A 300 -20.15 -15.68 -21.90
CA PRO A 300 -19.44 -14.87 -20.92
C PRO A 300 -20.30 -14.78 -19.65
N PRO A 301 -19.70 -14.89 -18.46
CA PRO A 301 -20.46 -14.74 -17.22
C PRO A 301 -21.22 -13.40 -17.27
N PRO A 302 -22.46 -13.35 -16.78
CA PRO A 302 -23.22 -12.11 -16.76
C PRO A 302 -22.39 -11.03 -16.05
N PRO A 303 -22.40 -9.78 -16.55
CA PRO A 303 -21.64 -8.71 -15.94
C PRO A 303 -22.01 -8.59 -14.47
N GLU A 304 -21.01 -8.60 -13.60
CA GLU A 304 -21.24 -8.41 -12.16
C GLU A 304 -21.92 -7.05 -11.94
N PRO A 305 -22.92 -6.96 -11.04
CA PRO A 305 -23.54 -5.68 -10.71
C PRO A 305 -22.46 -4.74 -10.16
N PRO A 306 -22.52 -3.44 -10.50
CA PRO A 306 -21.56 -2.48 -9.98
C PRO A 306 -21.60 -2.49 -8.44
N PRO A 307 -20.45 -2.38 -7.74
CA PRO A 307 -20.38 -2.49 -6.28
C PRO A 307 -21.34 -1.55 -5.53
N ALA A 308 -21.70 -0.42 -6.13
CA ALA A 308 -22.66 0.54 -5.58
C ALA A 308 -24.09 -0.01 -5.42
N MET A 309 -24.47 -0.99 -6.25
CA MET A 309 -25.80 -1.62 -6.21
C MET A 309 -25.87 -2.82 -5.26
N VAL A 310 -24.73 -3.36 -4.84
CA VAL A 310 -24.67 -4.53 -3.96
C VAL A 310 -24.93 -4.06 -2.53
N PRO A 311 -25.83 -4.72 -1.78
CA PRO A 311 -26.04 -4.38 -0.37
C PRO A 311 -24.76 -4.65 0.43
N THR A 312 -24.45 -3.75 1.37
CA THR A 312 -23.23 -3.79 2.19
C THR A 312 -22.89 -5.14 2.83
N PRO A 313 -23.83 -5.92 3.39
CA PRO A 313 -23.50 -7.26 3.89
C PRO A 313 -23.00 -8.21 2.78
N ALA A 314 -23.62 -8.20 1.60
CA ALA A 314 -23.17 -9.03 0.47
C ALA A 314 -21.82 -8.54 -0.08
N LEU A 315 -21.58 -7.22 -0.07
CA LEU A 315 -20.28 -6.66 -0.46
C LEU A 315 -19.17 -7.13 0.49
N LEU A 316 -19.41 -7.12 1.81
CA LEU A 316 -18.48 -7.62 2.83
C LEU A 316 -18.18 -9.12 2.68
N GLU A 317 -19.20 -9.93 2.37
CA GLU A 317 -19.04 -11.38 2.16
C GLU A 317 -18.21 -11.69 0.90
N SER A 318 -18.30 -10.85 -0.13
CA SER A 318 -17.53 -10.98 -1.38
C SER A 318 -16.07 -10.51 -1.28
N LEU A 319 -15.70 -9.80 -0.21
CA LEU A 319 -14.41 -9.13 -0.07
C LEU A 319 -13.17 -10.06 0.03
N PRO A 320 -13.21 -11.24 0.68
CA PRO A 320 -12.04 -12.11 0.81
C PRO A 320 -11.44 -12.56 -0.54
N GLY A 321 -10.21 -12.14 -0.83
CA GLY A 321 -9.51 -12.39 -2.10
C GLY A 321 -9.74 -11.34 -3.20
N ARG A 322 -10.73 -10.44 -3.03
CA ARG A 322 -11.09 -9.40 -3.99
C ARG A 322 -10.52 -8.04 -3.60
N HIS A 323 -9.27 -7.80 -3.98
CA HIS A 323 -8.56 -6.53 -3.70
C HIS A 323 -9.12 -5.36 -4.52
N ASP A 324 -9.79 -5.65 -5.63
CA ASP A 324 -10.51 -4.69 -6.47
C ASP A 324 -11.65 -3.98 -5.71
N LEU A 325 -12.22 -4.63 -4.69
CA LEU A 325 -13.36 -4.11 -3.94
C LEU A 325 -12.97 -3.23 -2.73
N ILE A 326 -11.69 -3.11 -2.38
CA ILE A 326 -11.24 -2.41 -1.17
C ILE A 326 -11.73 -0.95 -1.13
N MET A 327 -11.53 -0.20 -2.22
CA MET A 327 -11.92 1.21 -2.28
C MET A 327 -13.44 1.39 -2.31
N ALA A 328 -14.16 0.49 -2.99
CA ALA A 328 -15.62 0.52 -3.03
C ALA A 328 -16.20 0.26 -1.63
N MET A 329 -15.67 -0.73 -0.92
CA MET A 329 -16.06 -1.06 0.44
C MET A 329 -15.78 0.09 1.41
N ALA A 330 -14.58 0.68 1.36
CA ALA A 330 -14.21 1.79 2.24
C ALA A 330 -15.12 3.01 2.05
N ARG A 331 -15.42 3.37 0.80
CA ARG A 331 -16.38 4.45 0.50
C ARG A 331 -17.78 4.13 1.02
N ARG A 332 -18.25 2.89 0.82
CA ARG A 332 -19.56 2.46 1.33
C ARG A 332 -19.65 2.55 2.85
N LEU A 333 -18.59 2.19 3.57
CA LEU A 333 -18.52 2.35 5.03
C LEU A 333 -18.56 3.82 5.45
N CYS A 334 -17.86 4.73 4.76
CA CYS A 334 -17.96 6.17 5.00
C CYS A 334 -19.39 6.68 4.81
N GLU A 335 -20.04 6.31 3.69
CA GLU A 335 -21.42 6.71 3.38
C GLU A 335 -22.42 6.26 4.47
N GLU A 336 -22.35 5.00 4.90
CA GLU A 336 -23.32 4.46 5.89
C GLU A 336 -23.08 4.94 7.32
N THR A 337 -21.82 5.19 7.66
CA THR A 337 -21.46 5.76 8.97
C THR A 337 -21.61 7.28 9.04
N GLY A 338 -21.70 7.95 7.89
CA GLY A 338 -21.72 9.41 7.77
C GLY A 338 -20.39 10.08 8.12
N ASP A 339 -19.28 9.34 8.14
CA ASP A 339 -17.95 9.86 8.48
C ASP A 339 -17.05 9.91 7.24
N PHE A 340 -16.92 11.12 6.69
CA PHE A 340 -16.11 11.41 5.49
C PHE A 340 -14.71 11.96 5.84
N ASN A 341 -14.27 11.84 7.08
CA ASN A 341 -12.91 12.24 7.44
C ASN A 341 -11.88 11.35 6.72
N VAL A 342 -10.86 11.97 6.13
CA VAL A 342 -9.75 11.28 5.44
C VAL A 342 -9.07 10.25 6.35
N ALA A 343 -8.94 10.53 7.65
CA ALA A 343 -8.37 9.59 8.61
C ALA A 343 -9.28 8.36 8.81
N THR A 344 -10.60 8.57 8.90
CA THR A 344 -11.58 7.48 9.02
C THR A 344 -11.61 6.64 7.75
N GLN A 345 -11.60 7.27 6.57
CA GLN A 345 -11.55 6.56 5.29
C GLN A 345 -10.32 5.66 5.19
N ARG A 346 -9.12 6.16 5.51
CA ARG A 346 -7.89 5.35 5.54
C ARG A 346 -8.00 4.17 6.51
N THR A 347 -8.67 4.37 7.63
CA THR A 347 -8.91 3.29 8.60
C THR A 347 -9.84 2.23 8.00
N PHE A 348 -10.93 2.62 7.33
CA PHE A 348 -11.82 1.68 6.63
C PHE A 348 -11.14 0.95 5.46
N GLU A 349 -10.26 1.63 4.72
CA GLU A 349 -9.41 1.00 3.70
C GLU A 349 -8.50 -0.08 4.31
N GLN A 350 -7.91 0.18 5.49
CA GLN A 350 -7.10 -0.82 6.21
C GLN A 350 -7.94 -2.01 6.68
N MET A 351 -9.16 -1.78 7.20
CA MET A 351 -10.08 -2.86 7.57
C MET A 351 -10.43 -3.73 6.36
N ALA A 352 -10.81 -3.09 5.24
CA ALA A 352 -11.16 -3.79 4.01
C ALA A 352 -9.95 -4.56 3.43
N THR A 353 -8.75 -3.99 3.50
CA THR A 353 -7.49 -4.64 3.10
C THR A 353 -7.19 -5.87 3.95
N ALA A 354 -7.39 -5.79 5.27
CA ALA A 354 -7.18 -6.92 6.18
C ALA A 354 -8.13 -8.09 5.87
N VAL A 355 -9.38 -7.80 5.51
CA VAL A 355 -10.35 -8.82 5.08
C VAL A 355 -10.02 -9.36 3.69
N ALA A 356 -9.71 -8.49 2.72
CA ALA A 356 -9.37 -8.90 1.35
C ALA A 356 -8.12 -9.80 1.29
N SER A 357 -7.12 -9.50 2.12
CA SER A 357 -5.90 -10.30 2.27
C SER A 357 -6.08 -11.57 3.14
N ARG A 358 -7.31 -11.81 3.65
CA ARG A 358 -7.65 -12.93 4.54
C ARG A 358 -6.90 -12.93 5.88
N ALA A 359 -6.35 -11.79 6.29
CA ALA A 359 -5.72 -11.62 7.59
C ALA A 359 -6.77 -11.61 8.72
N VAL A 360 -7.98 -11.12 8.43
CA VAL A 360 -9.13 -11.12 9.34
C VAL A 360 -10.36 -11.69 8.61
N PRO A 361 -11.18 -12.55 9.23
CA PRO A 361 -12.40 -13.04 8.60
C PRO A 361 -13.40 -11.92 8.30
N SER A 362 -14.14 -12.01 7.19
CA SER A 362 -15.17 -11.02 6.81
C SER A 362 -16.31 -10.92 7.84
N SER A 363 -16.61 -12.01 8.55
CA SER A 363 -17.61 -12.06 9.63
C SER A 363 -17.30 -11.09 10.77
N VAL A 364 -16.01 -10.82 11.05
CA VAL A 364 -15.57 -9.86 12.07
C VAL A 364 -15.95 -8.44 11.68
N LEU A 365 -15.62 -8.04 10.45
CA LEU A 365 -15.95 -6.71 9.94
C LEU A 365 -17.48 -6.54 9.85
N LEU A 366 -18.20 -7.58 9.43
CA LEU A 366 -19.67 -7.59 9.39
C LEU A 366 -20.29 -7.43 10.78
N SER A 367 -19.75 -8.10 11.80
CA SER A 367 -20.19 -7.94 13.19
C SER A 367 -19.96 -6.50 13.69
N CYS A 368 -18.77 -5.94 13.46
CA CYS A 368 -18.44 -4.57 13.83
C CYS A 368 -19.36 -3.55 13.13
N TRP A 369 -19.66 -3.78 11.84
CA TRP A 369 -20.58 -2.96 11.07
C TRP A 369 -22.00 -3.01 11.64
N ARG A 370 -22.53 -4.20 11.96
CA ARG A 370 -23.84 -4.35 12.61
C ARG A 370 -23.91 -3.62 13.96
N GLN A 371 -22.84 -3.69 14.76
CA GLN A 371 -22.74 -2.95 16.02
C GLN A 371 -22.80 -1.43 15.80
N ALA A 372 -22.09 -0.93 14.78
CA ALA A 372 -22.06 0.48 14.43
C ALA A 372 -23.40 1.01 13.87
N MET A 373 -24.18 0.16 13.21
CA MET A 373 -25.52 0.52 12.68
C MET A 373 -26.64 0.39 13.73
N GLY A 374 -26.31 -0.02 14.96
CA GLY A 374 -27.30 -0.15 16.03
C GLY A 374 -27.94 1.20 16.43
N PRO A 375 -29.19 1.19 16.94
CA PRO A 375 -29.94 2.42 17.25
C PRO A 375 -29.31 3.28 18.35
N LYS A 376 -28.40 2.72 19.14
CA LYS A 376 -27.72 3.41 20.26
C LYS A 376 -26.40 4.08 19.84
N ALA A 377 -25.96 3.93 18.58
CA ALA A 377 -24.69 4.46 18.12
C ALA A 377 -24.82 5.91 17.65
N GLU A 378 -24.53 6.87 18.54
CA GLU A 378 -24.48 8.30 18.18
C GLU A 378 -23.37 8.62 17.16
N HIS A 379 -22.22 7.96 17.28
CA HIS A 379 -21.06 8.14 16.42
C HIS A 379 -20.67 6.84 15.71
N ARG A 380 -21.46 6.46 14.71
CA ARG A 380 -21.34 5.17 14.00
C ARG A 380 -19.91 4.85 13.55
N GLY A 381 -19.21 5.80 12.93
CA GLY A 381 -17.82 5.62 12.49
C GLY A 381 -16.87 5.29 13.63
N LYS A 382 -16.95 6.01 14.76
CA LYS A 382 -16.16 5.74 15.97
C LYS A 382 -16.49 4.38 16.60
N VAL A 383 -17.79 4.03 16.65
CA VAL A 383 -18.25 2.73 17.16
C VAL A 383 -17.68 1.59 16.31
N LEU A 384 -17.69 1.73 14.98
CA LEU A 384 -17.12 0.76 14.06
C LEU A 384 -15.61 0.55 14.30
N VAL A 385 -14.83 1.63 14.37
CA VAL A 385 -13.38 1.58 14.61
C VAL A 385 -13.07 0.98 15.99
N ALA A 386 -13.81 1.36 17.02
CA ALA A 386 -13.63 0.83 18.37
C ALA A 386 -13.97 -0.66 18.45
N ALA A 387 -15.05 -1.10 17.77
CA ALA A 387 -15.42 -2.51 17.69
C ALA A 387 -14.34 -3.33 16.98
N TRP A 388 -13.91 -2.87 15.81
CA TRP A 388 -12.82 -3.49 15.04
C TRP A 388 -11.54 -3.64 15.86
N GLY A 389 -11.13 -2.58 16.56
CA GLY A 389 -9.92 -2.59 17.38
C GLY A 389 -9.97 -3.55 18.58
N ARG A 390 -11.15 -3.93 19.08
CA ARG A 390 -11.31 -4.98 20.10
C ARG A 390 -11.19 -6.36 19.47
N GLU A 391 -11.99 -6.64 18.45
CA GLU A 391 -12.04 -7.95 17.80
C GLU A 391 -10.70 -8.35 17.19
N VAL A 392 -10.01 -7.45 16.47
CA VAL A 392 -8.72 -7.79 15.83
C VAL A 392 -7.63 -8.14 16.84
N ARG A 393 -7.66 -7.56 18.05
CA ARG A 393 -6.70 -7.96 19.10
C ARG A 393 -6.90 -9.43 19.48
N ASP A 394 -8.14 -9.88 19.56
CA ASP A 394 -8.45 -11.26 19.91
C ASP A 394 -7.99 -12.23 18.80
N TYR A 395 -8.06 -11.80 17.54
CA TYR A 395 -7.58 -12.60 16.40
C TYR A 395 -6.04 -12.64 16.24
N VAL A 396 -5.32 -11.57 16.57
CA VAL A 396 -3.86 -11.49 16.36
C VAL A 396 -3.07 -12.09 17.53
N THR A 397 -3.66 -12.18 18.73
CA THR A 397 -2.96 -12.64 19.95
C THR A 397 -2.77 -14.16 20.15
N PRO A 398 -3.34 -15.12 19.38
CA PRO A 398 -3.32 -16.53 19.80
C PRO A 398 -2.00 -17.30 19.56
N MET A 399 -0.95 -16.72 18.95
CA MET A 399 0.31 -17.46 18.66
C MET A 399 1.47 -17.24 19.65
N ARG A 400 1.22 -16.68 20.84
CA ARG A 400 2.23 -16.55 21.91
C ARG A 400 1.93 -17.37 23.17
N ARG A 401 1.33 -18.56 23.03
CA ARG A 401 1.20 -19.52 24.13
C ARG A 401 2.02 -20.77 23.87
#